data_AF-A0A428PKH3-F1
#
_entry.id   AF-A0A428PKH3-F1
#
_cell.length_a   1.000
_cell.length_b   1.000
_cell.length_c   1.000
_cell.angle_alpha   90.00
_cell.angle_beta   90.00
_cell.angle_gamma   90.00
#
_symmetry.space_group_name_H-M   'P 1'
#
loop_
_entity.id
_entity.type
_entity.pdbx_description
1 polymer ?
#
loop_
_entity_poly.entity_id
_entity_poly.type
_entity_poly.pdbx_seq_one_letter_code
_entity_poly.pdbx_strand_id
1 'polypeptide(L)'
;MSTSEFGAPWIWHPDWVDHEPDTAGKIILFRKTFAVKQVPNAPIIVNITANTRYRLHINSRLVHFGPVKGDENRWFYDTVDIQPFLQEGDNLMVVEVLRFFQATTYATTFARMPIGGLYLRTVDKDNAVGIRVDSDATWETAIDPSTQFRTDEEFDLFLHIFERKDRRKDIDL
;
A
#
# COMPACT_ATOMS: atom_id res chain seq x y z
N MET A 1 6.50 -20.13 -13.05
CA MET A 1 5.58 -20.48 -11.94
C MET A 1 4.23 -19.90 -12.28
N SER A 2 3.20 -20.75 -12.36
CA SER A 2 1.81 -20.32 -12.61
C SER A 2 1.37 -19.41 -11.45
N THR A 3 0.84 -18.22 -11.76
CA THR A 3 0.25 -17.26 -10.81
C THR A 3 -1.04 -17.78 -10.13
N SER A 4 -1.41 -19.04 -10.38
CA SER A 4 -2.69 -19.64 -9.99
C SER A 4 -2.87 -19.91 -8.49
N GLU A 5 -1.81 -19.93 -7.67
CA GLU A 5 -1.98 -20.14 -6.21
C GLU A 5 -2.47 -18.89 -5.46
N PHE A 6 -2.25 -17.69 -6.03
CA PHE A 6 -2.47 -16.44 -5.30
C PHE A 6 -3.76 -15.69 -5.63
N GLY A 7 -4.49 -16.00 -6.71
CA GLY A 7 -5.89 -15.57 -6.94
C GLY A 7 -6.16 -14.06 -7.15
N ALA A 8 -5.56 -13.18 -6.35
CA ALA A 8 -5.67 -11.73 -6.45
C ALA A 8 -4.60 -11.16 -7.40
N PRO A 9 -4.95 -10.30 -8.37
CA PRO A 9 -3.96 -9.60 -9.19
C PRO A 9 -3.19 -8.55 -8.40
N TRP A 10 -1.94 -8.31 -8.80
CA TRP A 10 -1.22 -7.11 -8.44
C TRP A 10 -1.84 -5.91 -9.15
N ILE A 11 -2.05 -4.82 -8.42
CA ILE A 11 -2.61 -3.56 -8.95
C ILE A 11 -1.61 -2.43 -8.81
N TRP A 12 -1.70 -1.45 -9.73
CA TRP A 12 -0.84 -0.27 -9.72
C TRP A 12 -1.51 0.94 -10.38
N HIS A 13 -0.94 2.13 -10.19
CA HIS A 13 -1.40 3.34 -10.87
C HIS A 13 -1.04 3.28 -12.37
N PRO A 14 -2.01 3.45 -13.29
CA PRO A 14 -1.77 3.28 -14.73
C PRO A 14 -0.80 4.33 -15.29
N ASP A 15 -0.85 5.56 -14.77
CA ASP A 15 0.01 6.67 -15.24
C ASP A 15 1.29 6.81 -14.42
N TRP A 16 1.75 5.76 -13.75
CA TRP A 16 2.98 5.80 -12.96
C TRP A 16 4.21 6.06 -13.86
N VAL A 17 5.03 7.02 -13.43
CA VAL A 17 6.36 7.25 -14.01
C VAL A 17 7.39 7.06 -12.89
N ASP A 18 8.35 6.16 -13.10
CA ASP A 18 9.36 5.79 -12.10
C ASP A 18 10.54 6.78 -12.02
N HIS A 19 10.25 8.06 -12.21
CA HIS A 19 11.22 9.15 -12.18
C HIS A 19 10.50 10.51 -12.13
N GLU A 20 10.99 11.40 -11.27
CA GLU A 20 10.62 12.82 -11.24
C GLU A 20 11.77 13.63 -10.65
N PRO A 21 12.06 14.85 -11.15
CA PRO A 21 13.07 15.72 -10.55
C PRO A 21 12.78 16.04 -9.07
N ASP A 22 13.84 16.30 -8.32
CA ASP A 22 13.80 16.83 -6.95
C ASP A 22 13.05 15.97 -5.91
N THR A 23 12.70 14.72 -6.25
CA THR A 23 12.07 13.77 -5.33
C THR A 23 12.63 12.36 -5.51
N ALA A 24 12.84 11.63 -4.42
CA ALA A 24 13.35 10.25 -4.46
C ALA A 24 12.24 9.21 -4.75
N GLY A 25 10.98 9.64 -4.73
CA GLY A 25 9.82 8.76 -4.89
C GLY A 25 8.50 9.50 -4.73
N LYS A 26 7.42 8.72 -4.56
CA LYS A 26 6.06 9.20 -4.33
C LYS A 26 5.27 8.25 -3.43
N ILE A 27 4.14 8.74 -2.93
CA ILE A 27 3.10 7.91 -2.34
C ILE A 27 2.03 7.67 -3.40
N ILE A 28 1.61 6.42 -3.54
CA ILE A 28 0.47 6.02 -4.36
C ILE A 28 -0.64 5.61 -3.40
N LEU A 29 -1.80 6.20 -3.56
CA LEU A 29 -2.98 5.95 -2.77
C LEU A 29 -3.82 4.90 -3.51
N PHE A 30 -4.28 3.89 -2.79
CA PHE A 30 -5.25 2.91 -3.25
C PHE A 30 -6.46 2.95 -2.34
N ARG A 31 -7.65 2.91 -2.93
CA ARG A 31 -8.92 3.06 -2.21
C ARG A 31 -9.90 1.97 -2.62
N LYS A 32 -10.56 1.37 -1.63
CA LYS A 32 -11.69 0.44 -1.83
C LYS A 32 -12.78 0.72 -0.82
N THR A 33 -14.00 0.87 -1.33
CA THR A 33 -15.22 0.90 -0.53
C THR A 33 -15.90 -0.45 -0.59
N PHE A 34 -16.45 -0.91 0.53
CA PHE A 34 -17.18 -2.18 0.60
C PHE A 34 -18.17 -2.15 1.76
N ALA A 35 -19.28 -2.87 1.62
CA ALA A 35 -20.33 -2.93 2.63
C ALA A 35 -20.22 -4.19 3.48
N VAL A 36 -20.40 -4.04 4.79
CA VAL A 36 -20.43 -5.13 5.77
C VAL A 36 -21.83 -5.18 6.39
N LYS A 37 -22.59 -6.25 6.11
CA LYS A 37 -23.97 -6.39 6.63
C LYS A 37 -24.03 -6.53 8.14
N GLN A 38 -23.09 -7.25 8.71
CA GLN A 38 -22.93 -7.43 10.15
C GLN A 38 -21.45 -7.71 10.39
N VAL A 39 -20.84 -7.02 11.34
CA VAL A 39 -19.43 -7.26 11.66
C VAL A 39 -19.33 -8.65 12.29
N PRO A 40 -18.50 -9.56 11.72
CA PRO A 40 -18.32 -10.89 12.28
C PRO A 40 -17.63 -10.82 13.64
N ASN A 41 -17.93 -11.79 14.50
CA ASN A 41 -17.17 -12.02 15.74
C ASN A 41 -15.84 -12.77 15.49
N ALA A 42 -15.67 -13.32 14.29
CA ALA A 42 -14.48 -14.06 13.89
C ALA A 42 -13.49 -13.14 13.17
N PRO A 43 -12.17 -13.38 13.29
CA PRO A 43 -11.14 -12.63 12.57
C PRO A 43 -11.38 -12.58 11.06
N ILE A 44 -11.06 -11.45 10.46
CA ILE A 44 -11.07 -11.28 9.00
C ILE A 44 -9.64 -11.05 8.57
N ILE A 45 -9.03 -12.12 8.08
CA ILE A 45 -7.60 -12.13 7.79
C ILE A 45 -7.36 -11.69 6.35
N VAL A 46 -6.43 -10.75 6.17
CA VAL A 46 -5.88 -10.37 4.86
C VAL A 46 -4.38 -10.60 4.83
N ASN A 47 -3.89 -11.04 3.67
CA ASN A 47 -2.48 -11.03 3.34
C ASN A 47 -2.20 -9.82 2.46
N ILE A 48 -1.26 -8.97 2.87
CA ILE A 48 -0.96 -7.71 2.18
C ILE A 48 0.55 -7.54 1.97
N THR A 49 0.92 -7.03 0.82
CA THR A 49 2.30 -6.60 0.54
C THR A 49 2.31 -5.49 -0.51
N ALA A 50 3.40 -4.75 -0.58
CA ALA A 50 3.57 -3.70 -1.57
C ALA A 50 5.04 -3.51 -1.95
N ASN A 51 5.26 -2.93 -3.13
CA ASN A 51 6.54 -2.37 -3.52
C ASN A 51 6.49 -0.83 -3.45
N THR A 52 7.09 -0.17 -2.47
CA THR A 52 8.13 -0.67 -1.56
C THR A 52 7.66 -0.90 -0.13
N ARG A 53 6.88 0.03 0.41
CA ARG A 53 6.27 -0.03 1.74
C ARG A 53 4.83 0.43 1.66
N TYR A 54 3.98 0.00 2.58
CA TYR A 54 2.60 0.43 2.69
C TYR A 54 2.22 0.86 4.10
N ARG A 55 1.17 1.68 4.19
CA ARG A 55 0.32 1.85 5.37
C ARG A 55 -1.11 1.49 5.01
N LEU A 56 -1.72 0.62 5.79
CA LEU A 56 -3.11 0.20 5.64
C LEU A 56 -3.97 0.96 6.65
N HIS A 57 -5.02 1.60 6.16
CA HIS A 57 -6.03 2.27 6.95
C HIS A 57 -7.41 1.69 6.65
N ILE A 58 -8.24 1.58 7.68
CA ILE A 58 -9.66 1.25 7.55
C ILE A 58 -10.44 2.24 8.40
N ASN A 59 -11.44 2.89 7.81
CA ASN A 59 -12.29 3.90 8.47
C ASN A 59 -11.44 4.97 9.21
N SER A 60 -10.43 5.50 8.51
CA SER A 60 -9.46 6.50 9.00
C SER A 60 -8.56 6.05 10.16
N ARG A 61 -8.58 4.76 10.54
CA ARG A 61 -7.70 4.19 11.57
C ARG A 61 -6.54 3.46 10.92
N LEU A 62 -5.32 3.74 11.37
CA LEU A 62 -4.13 2.97 10.98
C LEU A 62 -4.25 1.55 11.52
N VAL A 63 -4.24 0.58 10.60
CA VAL A 63 -4.36 -0.85 10.90
C VAL A 63 -2.97 -1.48 11.01
N HIS A 64 -2.14 -1.27 9.99
CA HIS A 64 -0.83 -1.89 9.89
C HIS A 64 0.09 -1.12 8.93
N PHE A 65 1.40 -1.32 9.04
CA PHE A 65 2.39 -0.81 8.09
C PHE A 65 3.41 -1.91 7.75
N GLY A 66 3.86 -1.97 6.50
CA GLY A 66 4.69 -3.07 6.03
C GLY A 66 5.12 -2.90 4.57
N PRO A 67 5.36 -4.00 3.84
CA PRO A 67 5.88 -5.23 4.44
C PRO A 67 7.23 -4.94 5.08
N VAL A 68 7.73 -5.83 5.94
CA VAL A 68 9.14 -5.77 6.36
C VAL A 68 10.08 -5.78 5.14
N LYS A 69 11.28 -5.22 5.31
CA LYS A 69 12.26 -5.17 4.21
C LYS A 69 12.63 -6.60 3.81
N GLY A 70 12.46 -6.89 2.53
CA GLY A 70 12.99 -8.10 1.89
C GLY A 70 14.37 -7.91 1.29
N ASP A 71 14.83 -8.93 0.58
CA ASP A 71 16.02 -8.88 -0.28
C ASP A 71 15.63 -9.27 -1.72
N GLU A 72 16.60 -9.37 -2.62
CA GLU A 72 16.38 -9.72 -4.04
C GLU A 72 15.74 -11.10 -4.22
N ASN A 73 15.91 -12.01 -3.25
CA ASN A 73 15.44 -13.38 -3.29
C ASN A 73 14.27 -13.65 -2.34
N ARG A 74 13.95 -12.72 -1.44
CA ARG A 74 12.94 -12.89 -0.38
C ARG A 74 11.97 -11.72 -0.35
N TRP A 75 10.73 -12.00 -0.74
CA TRP A 75 9.61 -11.07 -0.63
C TRP A 75 8.69 -11.46 0.53
N PHE A 76 8.43 -10.51 1.42
CA PHE A 76 7.55 -10.72 2.57
C PHE A 76 6.17 -10.12 2.30
N TYR A 77 5.15 -10.73 2.87
CA TYR A 77 3.81 -10.18 3.04
C TYR A 77 3.44 -10.28 4.52
N ASP A 78 2.51 -9.43 4.94
CA ASP A 78 2.00 -9.46 6.30
C ASP A 78 0.62 -10.12 6.31
N THR A 79 0.31 -10.86 7.38
CA THR A 79 -1.02 -11.41 7.65
C THR A 79 -1.65 -10.58 8.76
N VAL A 80 -2.76 -9.91 8.46
CA VAL A 80 -3.37 -8.90 9.31
C VAL A 80 -4.83 -9.24 9.55
N ASP A 81 -5.27 -9.20 10.81
CA ASP A 81 -6.70 -9.23 11.14
C ASP A 81 -7.29 -7.82 11.04
N ILE A 82 -8.22 -7.64 10.10
CA ILE A 82 -8.91 -6.37 9.87
C ILE A 82 -10.25 -6.27 10.58
N GLN A 83 -10.76 -7.36 11.16
CA GLN A 83 -12.09 -7.37 11.80
C GLN A 83 -12.28 -6.22 12.81
N PRO A 84 -11.32 -5.91 13.71
CA PRO A 84 -11.51 -4.89 14.75
C PRO A 84 -11.71 -3.46 14.22
N PHE A 85 -11.45 -3.23 12.93
CA PHE A 85 -11.54 -1.92 12.28
C PHE A 85 -12.80 -1.77 11.42
N LEU A 86 -13.58 -2.83 11.27
CA LEU A 86 -14.81 -2.84 10.49
C LEU A 86 -16.00 -2.26 11.28
N GLN A 87 -16.92 -1.66 10.55
CA GLN A 87 -18.23 -1.23 11.05
C GLN A 87 -19.36 -1.84 10.22
N GLU A 88 -20.58 -1.87 10.75
CA GLU A 88 -21.76 -2.22 9.97
C GLU A 88 -22.06 -1.12 8.93
N GLY A 89 -22.45 -1.52 7.72
CA GLY A 89 -22.65 -0.60 6.59
C GLY A 89 -21.36 -0.38 5.78
N ASP A 90 -21.18 0.83 5.28
CA ASP A 90 -20.07 1.17 4.39
C ASP A 90 -18.75 1.27 5.16
N ASN A 91 -17.72 0.66 4.60
CA ASN A 91 -16.35 0.71 5.08
C ASN A 91 -15.44 1.26 3.98
N LEU A 92 -14.45 2.03 4.39
CA LEU A 92 -13.42 2.57 3.52
C LEU A 92 -12.08 1.97 3.90
N MET A 93 -11.43 1.30 2.94
CA MET A 93 -10.05 0.85 3.05
C MET A 93 -9.15 1.72 2.17
N VAL A 94 -8.07 2.20 2.75
CA VAL A 94 -7.04 2.97 2.07
C VAL A 94 -5.69 2.31 2.28
N VAL A 95 -4.92 2.14 1.21
CA VAL A 95 -3.53 1.71 1.28
C VAL A 95 -2.66 2.81 0.67
N GLU A 96 -1.78 3.39 1.49
CA GLU A 96 -0.74 4.31 1.04
C GLU A 96 0.50 3.48 0.71
N VAL A 97 0.93 3.43 -0.54
CA VAL A 97 2.16 2.76 -0.95
C VAL A 97 3.26 3.78 -1.19
N LEU A 98 4.29 3.74 -0.35
CA LEU A 98 5.54 4.45 -0.57
C LEU A 98 6.35 3.73 -1.63
N ARG A 99 6.54 4.40 -2.77
CA ARG A 99 7.37 3.96 -3.88
C ARG A 99 8.53 4.93 -4.06
N PHE A 100 9.71 4.51 -3.63
CA PHE A 100 10.96 5.12 -4.10
C PHE A 100 11.18 4.74 -5.57
N PHE A 101 11.74 5.63 -6.37
CA PHE A 101 12.13 5.30 -7.74
C PHE A 101 13.18 4.20 -7.75
N GLN A 102 13.33 3.44 -8.84
CA GLN A 102 14.37 2.42 -8.91
C GLN A 102 15.75 3.04 -9.11
N ALA A 103 15.86 4.05 -9.97
CA ALA A 103 17.13 4.65 -10.39
C ALA A 103 17.66 5.72 -9.41
N THR A 104 16.95 5.99 -8.32
CA THR A 104 17.35 6.97 -7.31
C THR A 104 18.66 6.55 -6.62
N THR A 105 19.54 7.52 -6.38
CA THR A 105 20.72 7.35 -5.52
C THR A 105 20.40 7.56 -4.03
N TYR A 106 19.12 7.80 -3.71
CA TYR A 106 18.59 8.07 -2.37
C TYR A 106 17.71 6.91 -1.90
N ALA A 107 17.75 6.49 -0.62
CA ALA A 107 17.06 5.26 -0.16
C ALA A 107 17.40 4.01 -1.00
N THR A 108 18.64 3.90 -1.48
CA THR A 108 19.12 2.79 -2.33
C THR A 108 18.88 1.41 -1.71
N THR A 109 18.80 1.34 -0.38
CA THR A 109 18.53 0.09 0.33
C THR A 109 17.07 -0.38 0.26
N PHE A 110 16.16 0.40 -0.31
CA PHE A 110 14.73 0.11 -0.36
C PHE A 110 14.26 -0.36 -1.74
N ALA A 111 14.76 0.22 -2.83
CA ALA A 111 14.36 -0.19 -4.18
C ALA A 111 14.76 -1.66 -4.45
N ARG A 112 13.80 -2.46 -4.89
CA ARG A 112 14.00 -3.90 -5.18
C ARG A 112 13.76 -4.24 -6.64
N MET A 113 12.63 -3.78 -7.17
CA MET A 113 12.18 -4.05 -8.53
C MET A 113 11.82 -2.75 -9.27
N PRO A 114 11.91 -2.73 -10.60
CA PRO A 114 11.47 -1.61 -11.45
C PRO A 114 9.95 -1.39 -11.40
N ILE A 115 9.19 -2.43 -11.05
CA ILE A 115 7.73 -2.42 -11.10
C ILE A 115 7.13 -2.06 -9.74
N GLY A 116 6.22 -1.10 -9.71
CA GLY A 116 5.38 -0.86 -8.54
C GLY A 116 4.31 -1.96 -8.39
N GLY A 117 3.73 -2.07 -7.20
CA GLY A 117 2.63 -3.00 -7.01
C GLY A 117 2.06 -2.98 -5.60
N LEU A 118 0.75 -3.13 -5.51
CA LEU A 118 0.00 -3.51 -4.32
C LEU A 118 -0.62 -4.88 -4.56
N TYR A 119 -0.50 -5.76 -3.56
CA TYR A 119 -1.22 -7.02 -3.50
C TYR A 119 -1.92 -7.11 -2.15
N LEU A 120 -3.22 -7.42 -2.17
CA LEU A 120 -4.02 -7.67 -0.98
C LEU A 120 -4.96 -8.82 -1.28
N ARG A 121 -5.01 -9.82 -0.38
CA ARG A 121 -5.93 -10.95 -0.51
C ARG A 121 -6.61 -11.28 0.80
N THR A 122 -7.92 -11.47 0.77
CA THR A 122 -8.68 -12.05 1.88
C THR A 122 -8.41 -13.55 2.00
N VAL A 123 -8.12 -14.03 3.21
CA VAL A 123 -7.88 -15.45 3.48
C VAL A 123 -9.21 -16.14 3.80
N ASP A 124 -9.65 -17.02 2.90
CA ASP A 124 -10.99 -17.63 2.91
C ASP A 124 -11.25 -18.71 3.97
N LYS A 125 -10.29 -19.02 4.86
CA LYS A 125 -10.42 -20.22 5.73
C LYS A 125 -11.64 -20.17 6.67
N ASP A 126 -12.13 -18.99 7.03
CA ASP A 126 -13.30 -18.80 7.91
C ASP A 126 -14.27 -17.68 7.46
N ASN A 127 -14.11 -17.13 6.24
CA ASN A 127 -14.91 -16.00 5.76
C ASN A 127 -16.30 -16.43 5.25
N ALA A 128 -17.07 -17.12 6.09
CA ALA A 128 -18.47 -17.47 5.82
C ALA A 128 -19.36 -16.23 5.60
N VAL A 129 -18.86 -15.04 5.95
CA VAL A 129 -19.56 -13.75 5.87
C VAL A 129 -19.38 -13.07 4.51
N GLY A 130 -18.47 -13.56 3.66
CA GLY A 130 -18.33 -13.12 2.27
C GLY A 130 -17.68 -11.74 2.08
N ILE A 131 -16.99 -11.22 3.10
CA ILE A 131 -16.28 -9.93 3.02
C ILE A 131 -15.01 -10.16 2.18
N ARG A 132 -15.00 -9.80 0.90
CA ARG A 132 -13.80 -9.87 0.06
C ARG A 132 -13.32 -8.49 -0.35
N VAL A 133 -12.05 -8.24 -0.07
CA VAL A 133 -11.37 -6.96 -0.34
C VAL A 133 -10.13 -7.15 -1.21
N ASP A 134 -10.05 -8.26 -1.94
CA ASP A 134 -8.93 -8.59 -2.80
C ASP A 134 -8.55 -7.42 -3.72
N SER A 135 -7.25 -7.25 -3.97
CA SER A 135 -6.73 -6.32 -4.98
C SER A 135 -7.23 -6.74 -6.35
N ASP A 136 -7.88 -5.83 -7.06
CA ASP A 136 -8.51 -6.05 -8.36
C ASP A 136 -8.77 -4.70 -9.07
N ALA A 137 -9.36 -4.74 -10.26
CA ALA A 137 -9.66 -3.54 -11.04
C ALA A 137 -10.77 -2.63 -10.45
N THR A 138 -11.41 -3.02 -9.34
CA THR A 138 -12.43 -2.19 -8.67
C THR A 138 -11.80 -1.20 -7.69
N TRP A 139 -10.52 -1.36 -7.37
CA TRP A 139 -9.78 -0.39 -6.57
C TRP A 139 -9.53 0.90 -7.36
N GLU A 140 -9.76 2.03 -6.69
CA GLU A 140 -9.39 3.35 -7.20
C GLU A 140 -7.96 3.68 -6.78
N THR A 141 -7.26 4.51 -7.56
CA THR A 141 -5.88 4.89 -7.27
C THR A 141 -5.60 6.35 -7.64
N ALA A 142 -4.70 6.98 -6.88
CA ALA A 142 -4.21 8.33 -7.13
C ALA A 142 -2.74 8.44 -6.71
N ILE A 143 -1.99 9.32 -7.36
CA ILE A 143 -0.65 9.72 -6.90
C ILE A 143 -0.82 10.88 -5.91
N ASP A 144 -0.25 10.77 -4.72
CA ASP A 144 -0.33 11.81 -3.69
C ASP A 144 0.40 13.09 -4.13
N PRO A 145 -0.30 14.24 -4.27
CA PRO A 145 0.32 15.50 -4.64
C PRO A 145 0.85 16.28 -3.44
N SER A 146 0.54 15.85 -2.21
CA SER A 146 0.86 16.56 -0.97
C SER A 146 2.27 16.25 -0.45
N THR A 147 2.80 15.06 -0.75
CA THR A 147 4.08 14.58 -0.21
C THR A 147 5.20 14.64 -1.23
N GLN A 148 6.34 15.19 -0.81
CA GLN A 148 7.58 15.22 -1.57
C GLN A 148 8.70 14.57 -0.75
N PHE A 149 9.43 13.64 -1.35
CA PHE A 149 10.62 13.01 -0.75
C PHE A 149 11.86 13.76 -1.22
N ARG A 150 12.09 14.91 -0.61
CA ARG A 150 13.08 15.89 -1.01
C ARG A 150 14.50 15.32 -1.06
N THR A 151 15.24 15.74 -2.08
CA THR A 151 16.62 15.31 -2.39
C THR A 151 17.60 16.49 -2.45
N ASP A 152 17.11 17.69 -2.14
CA ASP A 152 17.83 18.97 -2.21
C ASP A 152 18.57 19.33 -0.90
N GLU A 153 18.54 18.46 0.11
CA GLU A 153 19.23 18.64 1.38
C GLU A 153 20.29 17.55 1.59
N GLU A 154 21.55 17.96 1.66
CA GLU A 154 22.65 17.09 2.09
C GLU A 154 22.63 16.98 3.63
N PHE A 155 22.46 15.77 4.15
CA PHE A 155 22.41 15.50 5.59
C PHE A 155 23.30 14.31 5.94
N ASP A 156 22.92 13.10 5.52
CA ASP A 156 23.79 11.91 5.59
C ASP A 156 23.47 10.86 4.51
N LEU A 157 24.49 10.07 4.14
CA LEU A 157 24.43 9.06 3.07
C LEU A 157 23.33 7.99 3.24
N PHE A 158 22.81 7.77 4.45
CA PHE A 158 21.80 6.76 4.76
C PHE A 158 20.37 7.32 4.79
N LEU A 159 20.21 8.59 5.20
CA LEU A 159 18.93 9.26 5.43
C LEU A 159 18.74 10.52 4.55
N HIS A 160 19.43 10.63 3.40
CA HIS A 160 19.29 11.72 2.41
C HIS A 160 17.88 11.86 1.77
N ILE A 161 16.81 11.50 2.48
CA ILE A 161 15.43 11.71 2.08
C ILE A 161 14.67 12.30 3.26
N PHE A 162 14.18 13.51 3.05
CA PHE A 162 13.26 14.17 3.97
C PHE A 162 11.86 14.20 3.38
N GLU A 163 10.88 13.79 4.16
CA GLU A 163 9.47 13.97 3.80
C GLU A 163 9.07 15.43 4.04
N ARG A 164 8.58 16.09 3.00
CA ARG A 164 7.87 17.37 3.09
C ARG A 164 6.41 17.14 2.71
N LYS A 165 5.50 17.47 3.62
CA LYS A 165 4.06 17.38 3.38
C LYS A 165 3.39 18.75 3.36
N ASP A 166 2.74 19.08 2.24
CA ASP A 166 1.90 20.27 2.09
C ASP A 166 0.43 19.92 2.28
N ARG A 167 -0.06 20.10 3.51
CA ARG A 167 -1.45 19.74 3.89
C ARG A 167 -2.54 20.48 3.12
N ARG A 168 -2.21 21.55 2.39
CA ARG A 168 -3.18 22.26 1.53
C ARG A 168 -3.54 21.46 0.27
N LYS A 169 -2.76 20.42 -0.03
CA LYS A 169 -2.93 19.53 -1.19
C LYS A 169 -3.40 18.13 -0.80
N ASP A 170 -3.77 17.92 0.47
CA ASP A 170 -4.29 16.63 0.92
C ASP A 170 -5.55 16.29 0.11
N ILE A 171 -5.67 15.04 -0.31
CA ILE A 171 -6.85 14.51 -1.02
C ILE A 171 -7.77 13.87 0.02
N ASP A 172 -9.06 14.17 -0.05
CA ASP A 172 -10.08 13.42 0.69
C ASP A 172 -10.28 12.05 0.01
N LEU A 173 -9.87 10.99 0.72
CA LEU A 173 -10.08 9.59 0.34
C LEU A 173 -11.32 9.04 1.05
#